data_AF-A0A949J7V2-F1
#
_entry.id   AF-A0A949J7V2-F1
#
_cell.length_a   1.000
_cell.length_b   1.000
_cell.length_c   1.000
_cell.angle_alpha   90.00
_cell.angle_beta   90.00
_cell.angle_gamma   90.00
#
_symmetry.space_group_name_H-M   'P 1'
#
loop_
_entity.id
_entity.type
_entity.pdbx_description
1 polymer ?
#
loop_
_entity_poly.entity_id
_entity_poly.type
_entity_poly.pdbx_seq_one_letter_code
_entity_poly.pdbx_strand_id
1 'polypeptide(L)'
;MPIALAPVDRILRKAGAQRVSRAAALELRDIVENYAHRMAKETVKKTEETGRKTVLKEDVVQAPRLVIDRVKENILIDMETEIMRELEDLIPPRDR
;
A
#
# COMPACT_ATOMS: atom_id res chain seq x y z
N MET A 1 -15.65 7.33 -4.39
CA MET A 1 -15.79 8.33 -5.49
C MET A 1 -14.42 8.50 -6.10
N PRO A 2 -14.25 8.28 -7.42
CA PRO A 2 -12.94 8.36 -8.05
C PRO A 2 -12.46 9.81 -8.16
N ILE A 3 -11.15 10.01 -8.12
CA ILE A 3 -10.46 11.26 -8.40
C ILE A 3 -10.90 11.76 -9.77
N ALA A 4 -11.25 13.05 -9.85
CA ALA A 4 -11.64 13.66 -11.12
C ALA A 4 -10.51 13.52 -12.16
N LEU A 5 -10.84 13.33 -13.43
CA LEU A 5 -9.83 13.10 -14.47
C LEU A 5 -9.00 14.35 -14.80
N ALA A 6 -9.59 15.53 -14.68
CA ALA A 6 -8.94 16.81 -14.99
C ALA A 6 -7.65 17.09 -14.17
N PRO A 7 -7.60 16.91 -12.83
CA PRO A 7 -6.35 17.04 -12.09
C PRO A 7 -5.30 15.98 -12.49
N VAL A 8 -5.72 14.76 -12.83
CA VAL A 8 -4.80 13.70 -13.27
C VAL A 8 -4.16 14.03 -14.62
N ASP A 9 -4.96 14.53 -15.58
CA ASP A 9 -4.45 15.06 -16.86
C ASP A 9 -3.45 16.21 -16.63
N ARG A 10 -3.75 17.14 -15.71
CA ARG A 10 -2.83 18.23 -15.35
C ARG A 10 -1.51 17.73 -14.75
N ILE A 11 -1.52 16.67 -13.95
CA ILE A 11 -0.31 16.06 -13.40
C ILE A 11 0.58 15.54 -14.54
N LEU A 12 0.01 14.81 -15.50
CA LEU A 12 0.74 14.29 -16.66
C LEU A 12 1.34 15.42 -17.52
N ARG A 13 0.59 16.49 -17.76
CA ARG A 13 1.09 17.66 -18.51
C ARG A 13 2.20 18.40 -17.77
N LYS A 14 2.08 18.56 -16.46
CA LYS A 14 3.15 19.13 -15.62
C LYS A 14 4.41 18.27 -15.61
N ALA A 15 4.27 16.95 -15.79
CA ALA A 15 5.39 16.05 -15.98
C ALA A 15 6.02 16.12 -17.39
N GLY A 16 5.48 16.94 -18.29
CA GLY A 16 6.03 17.19 -19.63
C GLY A 16 5.25 16.55 -20.78
N ALA A 17 4.12 15.87 -20.51
CA ALA A 17 3.31 15.31 -21.59
C ALA A 17 2.64 16.41 -22.43
N GLN A 18 2.99 16.52 -23.71
CA GLN A 18 2.35 17.47 -24.63
C GLN A 18 0.90 17.08 -24.95
N ARG A 19 0.66 15.77 -25.10
CA ARG A 19 -0.67 15.19 -25.35
C ARG A 19 -0.90 14.07 -24.34
N VAL A 20 -2.12 13.97 -23.85
CA VAL A 20 -2.55 12.94 -22.91
C VAL A 20 -3.84 12.36 -23.46
N SER A 21 -3.88 11.04 -23.63
CA SER A 21 -5.12 10.35 -24.02
C SER A 21 -6.01 10.19 -22.79
N ARG A 22 -7.33 10.12 -23.02
CA ARG A 22 -8.29 9.85 -21.94
C ARG A 22 -7.96 8.54 -21.21
N ALA A 23 -7.56 7.50 -21.95
CA ALA A 23 -7.16 6.22 -21.40
C ALA A 23 -5.94 6.32 -20.48
N ALA A 24 -4.89 7.06 -20.88
CA ALA A 24 -3.71 7.27 -20.04
C ALA A 24 -4.05 8.01 -18.73
N ALA A 25 -4.92 9.02 -18.80
CA ALA A 25 -5.37 9.72 -17.60
C ALA A 25 -6.21 8.81 -16.68
N LEU A 26 -7.01 7.89 -17.24
CA LEU A 26 -7.78 6.92 -16.46
C LEU A 26 -6.86 5.92 -15.77
N GLU A 27 -5.87 5.40 -16.49
CA GLU A 27 -4.92 4.44 -15.92
C GLU A 27 -4.13 5.04 -14.76
N LEU A 28 -3.59 6.27 -14.93
CA LEU A 28 -2.88 6.94 -13.85
C LEU A 28 -3.79 7.21 -12.66
N ARG A 29 -5.05 7.59 -12.90
CA ARG A 29 -6.04 7.81 -11.83
C ARG A 29 -6.20 6.53 -11.00
N ASP A 30 -6.40 5.40 -11.67
CA ASP A 30 -6.68 4.13 -11.00
C ASP A 30 -5.47 3.65 -10.18
N ILE A 31 -4.25 3.84 -10.71
CA ILE A 31 -3.00 3.58 -9.98
C ILE A 31 -2.88 4.47 -8.73
N VAL A 32 -3.11 5.78 -8.88
CA VAL A 32 -3.01 6.75 -7.78
C VAL A 32 -4.08 6.47 -6.72
N GLU A 33 -5.30 6.14 -7.11
CA GLU A 33 -6.38 5.77 -6.20
C GLU A 33 -6.04 4.52 -5.39
N ASN A 34 -5.51 3.49 -6.05
CA ASN A 34 -5.12 2.27 -5.36
C ASN A 34 -4.06 2.56 -4.29
N TYR A 35 -3.02 3.30 -4.66
CA TYR A 35 -1.97 3.67 -3.71
C TYR A 35 -2.51 4.55 -2.57
N ALA A 36 -3.29 5.58 -2.89
CA ALA A 36 -3.89 6.47 -1.90
C ALA A 36 -4.82 5.70 -0.94
N HIS A 37 -5.56 4.70 -1.44
CA HIS A 37 -6.45 3.89 -0.63
C HIS A 37 -5.69 2.99 0.34
N ARG A 38 -4.61 2.34 -0.12
CA ARG A 38 -3.72 1.55 0.76
C ARG A 38 -3.12 2.41 1.86
N MET A 39 -2.62 3.58 1.49
CA MET A 39 -2.05 4.55 2.42
C MET A 39 -3.09 5.01 3.45
N ALA A 40 -4.29 5.38 3.00
CA ALA A 40 -5.37 5.81 3.88
C ALA A 40 -5.75 4.73 4.90
N LYS A 41 -5.81 3.46 4.50
CA LYS A 41 -6.09 2.34 5.42
C LYS A 41 -5.05 2.24 6.54
N GLU A 42 -3.76 2.25 6.18
CA GLU A 42 -2.69 2.16 7.17
C GLU A 42 -2.64 3.41 8.07
N THR A 43 -2.87 4.60 7.52
CA THR A 43 -2.97 5.83 8.32
C THR A 43 -4.10 5.74 9.34
N VAL A 44 -5.31 5.38 8.91
CA VAL A 44 -6.48 5.27 9.81
C VAL A 44 -6.23 4.25 10.91
N LYS A 45 -5.76 3.05 10.53
CA LYS A 45 -5.42 2.00 11.49
C LYS A 45 -4.40 2.49 12.53
N LYS A 46 -3.35 3.20 12.09
CA LYS A 46 -2.33 3.70 13.00
C LYS A 46 -2.85 4.79 13.93
N THR A 47 -3.70 5.69 13.42
CA THR A 47 -4.37 6.70 14.24
C THR A 47 -5.24 6.03 15.31
N GLU A 48 -6.00 4.99 14.96
CA GLU A 48 -6.83 4.21 15.89
C GLU A 48 -6.00 3.50 16.97
N GLU A 49 -4.84 2.92 16.63
CA GLU A 49 -3.91 2.31 17.59
C GLU A 49 -3.42 3.30 18.65
N THR A 50 -3.38 4.60 18.33
CA THR A 50 -3.04 5.66 19.30
C THR A 50 -4.24 6.19 20.10
N GLY A 51 -5.41 5.57 19.96
CA GLY A 51 -6.65 5.97 20.63
C GLY A 51 -7.31 7.24 20.08
N ARG A 52 -6.76 7.81 19.00
CA ARG A 52 -7.30 8.99 18.34
C ARG A 52 -8.33 8.58 17.28
N LYS A 53 -9.35 9.42 17.09
CA LYS A 53 -10.33 9.28 15.99
C LYS A 53 -10.08 10.24 14.82
N THR A 54 -9.29 11.27 15.06
CA THR A 54 -8.96 12.29 14.06
C THR A 54 -7.60 11.99 13.47
N VAL A 55 -7.55 11.78 12.15
CA VAL A 55 -6.29 11.66 11.41
C VAL A 55 -5.63 13.03 11.33
N LEU A 56 -4.40 13.14 11.85
CA LEU A 56 -3.61 14.36 11.81
C LEU A 56 -2.66 14.36 10.61
N LYS A 57 -2.10 15.54 10.33
CA LYS A 57 -1.09 15.72 9.28
C LYS A 57 0.11 14.79 9.49
N GLU A 58 0.58 14.66 10.73
CA GLU A 58 1.73 13.79 11.04
C GLU A 58 1.44 12.31 10.72
N ASP A 59 0.19 11.86 10.83
CA ASP A 59 -0.18 10.47 10.53
C ASP A 59 -0.10 10.20 9.01
N VAL A 60 -0.55 11.16 8.19
CA VAL A 60 -0.48 11.07 6.72
C VAL A 60 0.98 11.13 6.24
N VAL A 61 1.82 11.94 6.86
CA VAL A 61 3.25 12.04 6.51
C VAL A 61 4.00 10.74 6.81
N GLN A 62 3.60 10.01 7.86
CA GLN A 62 4.20 8.72 8.21
C GLN A 62 3.67 7.56 7.37
N ALA A 63 2.53 7.71 6.70
CA ALA A 63 1.88 6.67 5.91
C ALA A 63 2.79 5.93 4.91
N PRO A 64 3.71 6.59 4.15
CA PRO A 64 4.57 5.87 3.21
C PRO A 64 5.48 4.87 3.92
N ARG A 65 5.97 5.26 5.10
CA ARG A 65 6.82 4.41 5.94
C ARG A 65 6.02 3.23 6.48
N LEU A 66 4.81 3.46 6.98
CA LEU A 66 3.93 2.40 7.48
C LEU A 66 3.64 1.36 6.40
N VAL A 67 3.35 1.79 5.18
CA VAL A 67 3.10 0.86 4.06
C VAL A 67 4.35 0.03 3.73
N ILE A 68 5.54 0.62 3.73
CA ILE A 68 6.80 -0.10 3.47
C ILE A 68 7.07 -1.11 4.59
N ASP A 69 6.95 -0.69 5.85
CA ASP A 69 7.20 -1.54 7.02
C ASP A 69 6.24 -2.73 7.01
N ARG A 70 4.96 -2.50 6.65
CA ARG A 70 3.96 -3.56 6.48
C ARG A 70 4.28 -4.55 5.37
N VAL A 71 4.76 -4.07 4.22
CA VAL A 71 5.17 -4.95 3.12
C VAL A 71 6.36 -5.82 3.54
N LYS A 72 7.33 -5.25 4.26
CA LYS A 72 8.46 -6.01 4.79
C LYS A 72 8.00 -7.08 5.78
N GLU A 73 7.12 -6.72 6.72
CA GLU A 73 6.51 -7.66 7.67
C GLU A 73 5.86 -8.83 6.94
N ASN A 74 5.04 -8.56 5.91
CA ASN A 74 4.37 -9.61 5.15
C ASN A 74 5.38 -10.54 4.44
N ILE A 75 6.41 -9.99 3.78
CA ILE A 75 7.44 -10.79 3.11
C ILE A 75 8.19 -11.67 4.12
N LEU A 76 8.53 -11.12 5.30
CA LEU A 76 9.18 -11.87 6.37
C LEU A 76 8.29 -13.02 6.88
N ILE A 77 7.01 -12.74 7.16
CA ILE A 77 6.04 -13.74 7.61
C ILE A 77 5.87 -14.85 6.57
N ASP A 78 5.76 -14.50 5.29
CA ASP A 78 5.61 -15.46 4.20
C ASP A 78 6.86 -16.36 4.12
N MET A 79 8.05 -15.77 4.24
CA MET A 79 9.32 -16.51 4.22
C MET A 79 9.49 -17.41 5.45
N GLU A 80 9.13 -16.92 6.64
CA GLU A 80 9.11 -17.74 7.86
C GLU A 80 8.15 -18.92 7.73
N THR A 81 6.97 -18.68 7.16
CA THR A 81 5.96 -19.72 6.93
C THR A 81 6.48 -20.80 5.98
N GLU A 82 7.17 -20.39 4.90
CA GLU A 82 7.77 -21.31 3.93
C GLU A 82 8.89 -22.15 4.56
N ILE A 83 9.81 -21.49 5.30
CA ILE A 83 10.90 -22.18 5.99
C ILE A 83 10.35 -23.19 6.99
N MET A 84 9.33 -22.82 7.78
CA MET A 84 8.75 -23.73 8.76
C MET A 84 8.12 -24.97 8.11
N ARG A 85 7.45 -24.81 6.95
CA ARG A 85 6.96 -25.95 6.16
C ARG A 85 8.08 -26.87 5.70
N GLU A 86 9.14 -26.31 5.12
CA GLU A 86 10.30 -27.11 4.69
C GLU A 86 10.95 -27.84 5.87
N LEU A 87 11.04 -27.19 7.04
CA LEU A 87 11.57 -27.80 8.25
C LEU A 87 10.67 -28.92 8.80
N GLU A 88 9.33 -28.79 8.70
CA GLU A 88 8.39 -29.85 9.06
C GLU A 88 8.57 -31.12 8.20
N ASP A 89 8.87 -30.96 6.91
CA ASP A 89 9.15 -32.10 6.03
C ASP A 89 10.49 -32.80 6.37
N LEU A 90 11.47 -32.05 6.87
CA LEU A 90 12.78 -32.57 7.29
C LEU A 90 12.78 -33.21 8.68
N ILE A 91 11.86 -32.79 9.54
CA ILE A 91 11.64 -33.36 10.87
C ILE A 91 10.29 -34.06 10.84
N PRO A 92 10.20 -35.26 10.22
CA PRO A 92 8.97 -36.02 10.24
C PRO A 92 8.49 -36.15 11.69
N PRO A 93 7.16 -36.13 11.92
CA PRO A 93 6.62 -36.30 13.25
C PRO A 93 7.30 -37.50 13.92
N ARG A 94 7.82 -37.30 15.13
CA ARG A 94 8.23 -38.46 15.93
C ARG A 94 6.94 -39.25 16.21
N ASP A 95 6.70 -40.27 15.39
CA ASP A 95 5.76 -41.33 15.71
C ASP A 95 6.04 -41.76 17.15
N ARG A 96 5.04 -41.60 18.02
CA ARG A 96 5.05 -42.19 19.36
C ARG A 96 4.60 -43.64 19.26
#